data_AF-A0A239JRL9-F1
#
_entry.id   AF-A0A239JRL9-F1
#
_cell.length_a   1.000
_cell.length_b   1.000
_cell.length_c   1.000
_cell.angle_alpha   90.00
_cell.angle_beta   90.00
_cell.angle_gamma   90.00
#
_symmetry.space_group_name_H-M   'P 1'
#
loop_
_entity.id
_entity.type
_entity.pdbx_description
1 polymer ?
#
loop_
_entity_poly.entity_id
_entity_poly.type
_entity_poly.pdbx_seq_one_letter_code
_entity_poly.pdbx_strand_id
1 'polypeptide(L)'
;MRPLRQLVLWSALAGPAVAYAQTTPTIAECLARKTAAADPAAEAHLQQLRIASRGPIDQALATIKAEAAAHPEDASLQDLLGRVLYRNGELSHAIEAINRSIKLDPCEERAHYDAWRIESTAGLFADAQKQLDLDHQLAAPDAAVQRLWANTQAPSPPGVVVDSPPHFNFYARHLDCDGIPVRAAAVVDPAALPATCAHIRTMLAHIPNVRANMVARGAEMHITGSYQIISDLPEYRDERGERKFTHPGEQAGVAEKVDIDSYAAALGGIYSTCPESNVLHLPGDGFGPKAEVCVHEFAHDVMGTGFDAGMRAQIERVYKSSMTKGLWKGAYAATNEHEFWAEISTAYFGAQGNVSHMETPHPAPGPEGLKAYDPEAYALADRFYSGQKQPKVIHMREARVVKTAGTGVYPTADVAELLFINNTAGRRYIYFVDRTGQPQDFGVVEPYSRKSLQCYTNEFWMIRTPHSREFELVMVEDSETRVTIDDPQKP
;
A
#
# COMPACT_ATOMS: atom_id res chain seq x y z
N MET A 1 -48.59 -47.59 -35.06
CA MET A 1 -49.99 -47.16 -34.82
C MET A 1 -49.98 -46.12 -33.71
N ARG A 2 -50.76 -45.03 -33.85
CA ARG A 2 -50.99 -43.89 -32.91
C ARG A 2 -51.32 -44.35 -31.46
N PRO A 3 -51.23 -43.50 -30.40
CA PRO A 3 -51.82 -42.14 -30.32
C PRO A 3 -51.03 -41.15 -29.40
N LEU A 4 -51.42 -39.93 -29.00
CA LEU A 4 -52.65 -39.11 -29.06
C LEU A 4 -52.23 -37.63 -28.89
N ARG A 5 -52.90 -36.73 -29.61
CA ARG A 5 -52.78 -35.27 -29.51
C ARG A 5 -53.52 -34.77 -28.27
N GLN A 6 -52.98 -33.75 -27.59
CA GLN A 6 -53.79 -32.62 -27.11
C GLN A 6 -53.06 -31.31 -27.39
N LEU A 7 -53.72 -30.48 -28.22
CA LEU A 7 -53.43 -29.07 -28.41
C LEU A 7 -53.98 -28.29 -27.22
N VAL A 8 -53.22 -27.31 -26.76
CA VAL A 8 -53.79 -26.07 -26.20
C VAL A 8 -53.22 -24.92 -27.03
N LEU A 9 -54.07 -24.32 -27.86
CA LEU A 9 -53.84 -23.02 -28.47
C LEU A 9 -54.04 -21.95 -27.39
N TRP A 10 -53.07 -21.05 -27.22
CA TRP A 10 -53.36 -19.66 -26.90
C TRP A 10 -52.81 -18.80 -28.02
N SER A 11 -53.74 -18.06 -28.61
CA SER A 11 -53.61 -17.17 -29.74
C SER A 11 -52.70 -15.97 -29.46
N ALA A 12 -51.96 -15.60 -30.49
CA ALA A 12 -51.12 -14.42 -30.57
C ALA A 12 -51.88 -13.12 -30.30
N LEU A 13 -51.30 -12.30 -29.42
CA LEU A 13 -51.29 -10.84 -29.57
C LEU A 13 -49.83 -10.40 -29.45
N ALA A 14 -49.10 -10.53 -30.57
CA ALA A 14 -47.81 -9.89 -30.73
C ALA A 14 -48.04 -8.39 -30.92
N GLY A 15 -47.95 -7.63 -29.82
CA GLY A 15 -47.55 -6.22 -29.92
C GLY A 15 -46.10 -6.17 -30.42
N PRO A 16 -45.66 -5.09 -31.09
CA PRO A 16 -44.30 -5.03 -31.59
C PRO A 16 -43.35 -5.07 -30.40
N ALA A 17 -42.60 -6.17 -30.28
CA ALA A 17 -41.41 -6.20 -29.48
C ALA A 17 -40.43 -5.23 -30.14
N VAL A 18 -40.35 -4.01 -29.62
CA VAL A 18 -39.24 -3.11 -29.93
C VAL A 18 -38.02 -3.77 -29.30
N ALA A 19 -37.31 -4.57 -30.09
CA ALA A 19 -35.96 -4.99 -29.78
C ALA A 19 -35.09 -3.73 -29.85
N TYR A 20 -34.99 -3.00 -28.73
CA TYR A 20 -33.92 -2.04 -28.53
C TYR A 20 -32.64 -2.86 -28.34
N ALA A 21 -31.98 -3.19 -29.45
CA ALA A 21 -30.55 -3.38 -29.40
C ALA A 21 -29.96 -2.00 -29.06
N GLN A 22 -29.82 -1.70 -27.77
CA GLN A 22 -29.06 -0.53 -27.35
C GLN A 22 -27.61 -0.78 -27.76
N THR A 23 -27.23 -0.24 -28.92
CA THR A 23 -25.83 -0.11 -29.30
C THR A 23 -25.18 0.79 -28.26
N THR A 24 -24.07 0.33 -27.67
CA THR A 24 -23.24 1.17 -26.78
C THR A 24 -22.94 2.48 -27.52
N PRO A 25 -23.25 3.65 -26.93
CA PRO A 25 -23.01 4.93 -27.59
C PRO A 25 -21.52 5.09 -27.90
N THR A 26 -21.23 5.72 -29.03
CA THR A 26 -19.88 6.15 -29.39
C THR A 26 -19.44 7.30 -28.47
N ILE A 27 -18.13 7.51 -28.33
CA ILE A 27 -17.58 8.65 -27.56
C ILE A 27 -18.16 9.98 -28.08
N ALA A 28 -18.31 10.13 -29.40
CA ALA A 28 -18.90 11.33 -30.00
C ALA A 28 -20.36 11.56 -29.56
N GLU A 29 -21.16 10.49 -29.46
CA GLU A 29 -22.53 10.56 -28.96
C GLU A 29 -22.57 10.89 -27.46
N CYS A 30 -21.65 10.35 -26.66
CA CYS A 30 -21.53 10.70 -25.25
C CYS A 30 -21.19 12.18 -25.04
N LEU A 31 -20.21 12.70 -25.78
CA LEU A 31 -19.83 14.11 -25.72
C LEU A 31 -20.99 15.04 -26.13
N ALA A 32 -21.81 14.63 -27.10
CA ALA A 32 -22.99 15.39 -27.49
C ALA A 32 -24.07 15.45 -26.38
N ARG A 33 -24.25 14.36 -25.62
CA ARG A 33 -25.22 14.27 -24.51
C ARG A 33 -24.92 15.22 -23.36
N LYS A 34 -23.65 15.54 -23.08
CA LYS A 34 -23.23 16.43 -21.97
C LYS A 34 -23.84 17.84 -22.01
N THR A 35 -24.35 18.28 -23.16
CA THR A 35 -24.99 19.59 -23.30
C THR A 35 -26.46 19.64 -22.83
N ALA A 36 -27.05 18.50 -22.47
CA ALA A 36 -28.41 18.43 -21.94
C ALA A 36 -28.43 18.71 -20.43
N ALA A 37 -29.31 19.61 -19.97
CA ALA A 37 -29.42 19.95 -18.55
C ALA A 37 -30.07 18.80 -17.76
N ALA A 38 -29.42 18.38 -16.67
CA ALA A 38 -29.98 17.45 -15.69
C ALA A 38 -31.10 18.11 -14.86
N ASP A 39 -32.00 17.30 -14.28
CA ASP A 39 -33.00 17.77 -13.33
C ASP A 39 -32.32 18.31 -12.06
N PRO A 40 -32.48 19.61 -11.71
CA PRO A 40 -31.84 20.21 -10.55
C PRO A 40 -32.17 19.53 -9.21
N ALA A 41 -33.37 18.96 -9.07
CA ALA A 41 -33.77 18.30 -7.83
C ALA A 41 -33.08 16.94 -7.67
N ALA A 42 -32.99 16.17 -8.76
CA ALA A 42 -32.27 14.90 -8.78
C ALA A 42 -30.77 15.12 -8.51
N GLU A 43 -30.17 16.13 -9.13
CA GLU A 43 -28.76 16.48 -8.89
C GLU A 43 -28.52 16.91 -7.43
N ALA A 44 -29.40 17.74 -6.86
CA ALA A 44 -29.28 18.14 -5.46
C ALA A 44 -29.35 16.95 -4.49
N HIS A 45 -30.23 15.98 -4.77
CA HIS A 45 -30.31 14.75 -3.98
C HIS A 45 -29.05 13.88 -4.13
N LEU A 46 -28.57 13.70 -5.36
CA LEU A 46 -27.35 12.95 -5.62
C LEU A 46 -26.12 13.58 -4.95
N GLN A 47 -26.05 14.91 -4.89
CA GLN A 47 -25.00 15.62 -4.14
C GLN A 47 -25.05 15.33 -2.63
N GLN A 48 -26.25 15.24 -2.03
CA GLN A 48 -26.38 14.84 -0.62
C GLN A 48 -25.89 13.41 -0.41
N LEU A 49 -26.20 12.49 -1.31
CA LEU A 49 -25.73 11.11 -1.25
C LEU A 49 -24.22 11.01 -1.44
N ARG A 50 -23.60 11.81 -2.33
CA ARG A 50 -22.13 11.92 -2.47
C ARG A 50 -21.45 12.40 -1.18
N ILE A 51 -22.11 13.26 -0.39
CA ILE A 51 -21.61 13.67 0.92
C ILE A 51 -21.77 12.54 1.92
N ALA A 52 -22.94 11.91 1.99
CA ALA A 52 -23.21 10.78 2.87
C ALA A 52 -22.26 9.60 2.61
N SER A 53 -21.92 9.36 1.34
CA SER A 53 -21.01 8.29 0.91
C SER A 53 -19.55 8.53 1.32
N ARG A 54 -19.21 9.68 1.90
CA ARG A 54 -17.90 9.98 2.52
C ARG A 54 -17.91 9.88 4.05
N GLY A 55 -19.09 9.73 4.64
CA GLY A 55 -19.28 9.60 6.08
C GLY A 55 -18.84 8.23 6.64
N PRO A 56 -19.23 7.93 7.90
CA PRO A 56 -18.97 6.66 8.56
C PRO A 56 -19.43 5.47 7.70
N ILE A 57 -18.57 4.47 7.53
CA ILE A 57 -18.75 3.43 6.52
C ILE A 57 -20.06 2.66 6.67
N ASP A 58 -20.45 2.30 7.90
CA ASP A 58 -21.70 1.58 8.18
C ASP A 58 -22.94 2.39 7.78
N GLN A 59 -22.95 3.69 8.06
CA GLN A 59 -24.07 4.58 7.72
C GLN A 59 -24.13 4.84 6.21
N ALA A 60 -22.97 5.04 5.58
CA ALA A 60 -22.86 5.20 4.14
C ALA A 60 -23.38 3.96 3.43
N LEU A 61 -22.96 2.77 3.85
CA LEU A 61 -23.38 1.51 3.25
C LEU A 61 -24.88 1.28 3.42
N ALA A 62 -25.43 1.50 4.61
CA ALA A 62 -26.87 1.37 4.84
C ALA A 62 -27.69 2.33 3.97
N THR A 63 -27.28 3.61 3.90
CA THR A 63 -27.98 4.65 3.14
C THR A 63 -27.92 4.38 1.64
N ILE A 64 -26.72 4.24 1.08
CA ILE A 64 -26.53 4.08 -0.37
C ILE A 64 -27.12 2.76 -0.87
N LYS A 65 -27.01 1.68 -0.10
CA LYS A 65 -27.62 0.39 -0.48
C LYS A 65 -29.14 0.45 -0.53
N ALA A 66 -29.78 1.19 0.38
CA ALA A 66 -31.23 1.39 0.36
C ALA A 66 -31.68 2.19 -0.86
N GLU A 67 -31.00 3.29 -1.17
CA GLU A 67 -31.30 4.13 -2.34
C GLU A 67 -31.09 3.38 -3.65
N ALA A 68 -29.95 2.69 -3.81
CA ALA A 68 -29.65 1.90 -5.00
C ALA A 68 -30.63 0.72 -5.18
N ALA A 69 -31.18 0.17 -4.09
CA ALA A 69 -32.21 -0.87 -4.16
C ALA A 69 -33.59 -0.32 -4.57
N ALA A 70 -33.92 0.90 -4.15
CA ALA A 70 -35.14 1.61 -4.57
C ALA A 70 -35.07 2.05 -6.04
N HIS A 71 -33.86 2.33 -6.54
CA HIS A 71 -33.59 2.86 -7.87
C HIS A 71 -32.52 2.03 -8.62
N PRO A 72 -32.82 0.74 -8.95
CA PRO A 72 -31.82 -0.18 -9.49
C PRO A 72 -31.33 0.14 -10.92
N GLU A 73 -32.02 1.02 -11.64
CA GLU A 73 -31.64 1.46 -13.00
C GLU A 73 -30.98 2.85 -13.00
N ASP A 74 -30.69 3.43 -11.84
CA ASP A 74 -29.96 4.70 -11.74
C ASP A 74 -28.44 4.44 -11.77
N ALA A 75 -27.78 4.84 -12.86
CA ALA A 75 -26.35 4.64 -13.05
C ALA A 75 -25.49 5.32 -11.96
N SER A 76 -25.89 6.52 -11.52
CA SER A 76 -25.16 7.28 -10.51
C SER A 76 -25.25 6.65 -9.12
N LEU A 77 -26.40 6.06 -8.78
CA LEU A 77 -26.56 5.32 -7.51
C LEU A 77 -25.78 4.00 -7.51
N GLN A 78 -25.71 3.31 -8.64
CA GLN A 78 -24.89 2.10 -8.77
C GLN A 78 -23.39 2.41 -8.65
N ASP A 79 -22.93 3.53 -9.23
CA ASP A 79 -21.56 4.01 -9.05
C ASP A 79 -21.27 4.33 -7.57
N LEU A 80 -22.13 5.10 -6.90
CA LEU A 80 -22.00 5.40 -5.48
C LEU A 80 -21.97 4.12 -4.62
N LEU A 81 -22.80 3.14 -4.93
CA LEU A 81 -22.79 1.84 -4.26
C LEU A 81 -21.44 1.15 -4.44
N GLY A 82 -20.90 1.12 -5.67
CA GLY A 82 -19.58 0.59 -5.97
C GLY A 82 -18.48 1.24 -5.12
N ARG A 83 -18.49 2.57 -5.00
CA ARG A 83 -17.50 3.30 -4.17
C ARG A 83 -17.61 2.96 -2.68
N VAL A 84 -18.83 2.85 -2.15
CA VAL A 84 -19.02 2.55 -0.72
C VAL A 84 -18.63 1.11 -0.42
N LEU A 85 -18.97 0.15 -1.29
CA LEU A 85 -18.53 -1.24 -1.18
C LEU A 85 -17.00 -1.35 -1.26
N TYR A 86 -16.39 -0.59 -2.17
CA TYR A 86 -14.93 -0.48 -2.30
C TYR A 86 -14.27 0.04 -1.00
N ARG A 87 -14.83 1.10 -0.40
CA ARG A 87 -14.40 1.61 0.92
C ARG A 87 -14.61 0.58 2.03
N ASN A 88 -15.64 -0.26 1.94
CA ASN A 88 -15.93 -1.32 2.91
C ASN A 88 -15.06 -2.58 2.72
N GLY A 89 -14.19 -2.62 1.70
CA GLY A 89 -13.38 -3.80 1.37
C GLY A 89 -14.15 -4.91 0.64
N GLU A 90 -15.42 -4.70 0.29
CA GLU A 90 -16.25 -5.67 -0.46
C GLU A 90 -15.98 -5.59 -1.96
N LEU A 91 -14.74 -5.90 -2.36
CA LEU A 91 -14.22 -5.62 -3.70
C LEU A 91 -15.01 -6.31 -4.83
N SER A 92 -15.43 -7.57 -4.64
CA SER A 92 -16.24 -8.28 -5.63
C SER A 92 -17.60 -7.61 -5.86
N HIS A 93 -18.29 -7.22 -4.79
CA HIS A 93 -19.56 -6.50 -4.91
C HIS A 93 -19.37 -5.09 -5.48
N ALA A 94 -18.25 -4.43 -5.18
CA ALA A 94 -17.91 -3.15 -5.77
C ALA A 94 -17.76 -3.24 -7.31
N ILE A 95 -17.09 -4.28 -7.80
CA ILE A 95 -16.96 -4.59 -9.24
C ILE A 95 -18.34 -4.83 -9.88
N GLU A 96 -19.23 -5.57 -9.21
CA GLU A 96 -20.58 -5.80 -9.73
C GLU A 96 -21.38 -4.50 -9.86
N ALA A 97 -21.35 -3.66 -8.83
CA ALA A 97 -22.06 -2.38 -8.81
C ALA A 97 -21.52 -1.39 -9.87
N ILE A 98 -20.20 -1.26 -10.00
CA ILE A 98 -19.60 -0.34 -10.98
C ILE A 98 -19.82 -0.82 -12.42
N ASN A 99 -19.77 -2.13 -12.67
CA ASN A 99 -20.12 -2.71 -13.98
C ASN A 99 -21.60 -2.47 -14.31
N ARG A 100 -22.49 -2.51 -13.31
CA ARG A 100 -23.90 -2.16 -13.50
C ARG A 100 -24.06 -0.69 -13.86
N SER A 101 -23.34 0.21 -13.19
CA SER A 101 -23.32 1.64 -13.51
C SER A 101 -22.91 1.90 -14.96
N ILE A 102 -21.73 1.39 -15.38
CA ILE A 102 -21.22 1.55 -16.76
C ILE A 102 -22.19 0.95 -17.79
N LYS A 103 -22.86 -0.16 -17.46
CA LYS A 103 -23.88 -0.75 -18.35
C LYS A 103 -25.11 0.14 -18.51
N LEU A 104 -25.53 0.82 -17.45
CA LEU A 104 -26.70 1.71 -17.45
C LEU A 104 -26.39 3.02 -18.17
N ASP A 105 -25.22 3.61 -17.90
CA ASP A 105 -24.73 4.79 -18.61
C ASP A 105 -23.24 4.66 -18.96
N PRO A 106 -22.91 4.21 -20.19
CA PRO A 106 -21.53 4.15 -20.66
C PRO A 106 -20.89 5.52 -20.93
N CYS A 107 -21.64 6.62 -20.79
CA CYS A 107 -21.16 7.98 -21.03
C CYS A 107 -20.76 8.72 -19.74
N GLU A 108 -21.07 8.15 -18.57
CA GLU A 108 -20.72 8.74 -17.27
C GLU A 108 -19.21 8.58 -17.04
N GLU A 109 -18.44 9.65 -17.25
CA GLU A 109 -16.98 9.63 -17.10
C GLU A 109 -16.57 9.11 -15.73
N ARG A 110 -17.30 9.53 -14.70
CA ARG A 110 -16.94 9.29 -13.32
C ARG A 110 -16.99 7.80 -12.99
N ALA A 111 -17.94 7.06 -13.58
CA ALA A 111 -18.04 5.61 -13.41
C ALA A 111 -16.80 4.90 -13.98
N HIS A 112 -16.21 5.40 -15.07
CA HIS A 112 -14.96 4.87 -15.61
C HIS A 112 -13.77 5.15 -14.69
N TYR A 113 -13.67 6.35 -14.11
CA TYR A 113 -12.64 6.63 -13.11
C TYR A 113 -12.77 5.73 -11.85
N ASP A 114 -13.98 5.57 -11.31
CA ASP A 114 -14.17 4.72 -10.13
C ASP A 114 -13.98 3.22 -10.47
N ALA A 115 -14.32 2.79 -11.70
CA ALA A 115 -13.97 1.47 -12.19
C ALA A 115 -12.46 1.27 -12.30
N TRP A 116 -11.71 2.24 -12.84
CA TRP A 116 -10.24 2.19 -12.87
C TRP A 116 -9.66 1.94 -11.47
N ARG A 117 -10.16 2.63 -10.44
CA ARG A 117 -9.70 2.42 -9.05
C ARG A 117 -10.02 1.03 -8.55
N ILE A 118 -11.27 0.61 -8.66
CA ILE A 118 -11.76 -0.69 -8.17
C ILE A 118 -11.03 -1.84 -8.87
N GLU A 119 -10.93 -1.78 -10.19
CA GLU A 119 -10.23 -2.78 -11.01
C GLU A 119 -8.73 -2.81 -10.71
N SER A 120 -8.09 -1.66 -10.48
CA SER A 120 -6.68 -1.59 -10.07
C SER A 120 -6.45 -2.30 -8.74
N THR A 121 -7.27 -2.03 -7.72
CA THR A 121 -7.19 -2.73 -6.43
C THR A 121 -7.51 -4.21 -6.57
N ALA A 122 -8.39 -4.60 -7.51
CA ALA A 122 -8.68 -6.01 -7.81
C ALA A 122 -7.56 -6.71 -8.58
N GLY A 123 -6.50 -5.99 -8.98
CA GLY A 123 -5.42 -6.52 -9.79
C GLY A 123 -5.76 -6.71 -11.27
N LEU A 124 -6.88 -6.13 -11.74
CA LEU A 124 -7.36 -6.17 -13.11
C LEU A 124 -6.78 -5.02 -13.94
N PHE A 125 -5.46 -4.87 -13.93
CA PHE A 125 -4.78 -3.67 -14.44
C PHE A 125 -4.99 -3.38 -15.93
N ALA A 126 -5.15 -4.44 -16.74
CA ALA A 126 -5.43 -4.28 -18.16
C ALA A 126 -6.84 -3.72 -18.41
N ASP A 127 -7.82 -4.09 -17.59
CA ASP A 127 -9.16 -3.54 -17.67
C ASP A 127 -9.18 -2.13 -17.08
N ALA A 128 -8.50 -1.92 -15.96
CA ALA A 128 -8.37 -0.60 -15.35
C ALA A 128 -7.80 0.43 -16.34
N GLN A 129 -6.74 0.08 -17.09
CA GLN A 129 -6.18 0.98 -18.11
C GLN A 129 -7.20 1.35 -19.19
N LYS A 130 -8.05 0.40 -19.63
CA LYS A 130 -9.11 0.71 -20.60
C LYS A 130 -10.11 1.71 -20.01
N GLN A 131 -10.47 1.59 -18.74
CA GLN A 131 -11.38 2.53 -18.09
C GLN A 131 -10.77 3.93 -18.03
N LEU A 132 -9.47 4.05 -17.73
CA LEU A 132 -8.78 5.33 -17.74
C LEU A 132 -8.69 5.95 -19.16
N ASP A 133 -8.48 5.12 -20.19
CA ASP A 133 -8.52 5.56 -21.59
C ASP A 133 -9.91 6.05 -22.01
N LEU A 134 -10.97 5.38 -21.55
CA LEU A 134 -12.36 5.78 -21.79
C LEU A 134 -12.70 7.10 -21.08
N ASP A 135 -12.36 7.23 -19.80
CA ASP A 135 -12.54 8.47 -19.03
C ASP A 135 -11.86 9.67 -19.73
N HIS A 136 -10.62 9.48 -20.19
CA HIS A 136 -9.90 10.50 -20.95
C HIS A 136 -10.61 10.86 -22.26
N GLN A 137 -11.07 9.87 -23.04
CA GLN A 137 -11.79 10.09 -24.30
C GLN A 137 -13.15 10.77 -24.10
N LEU A 138 -13.81 10.54 -22.96
CA LEU A 138 -15.04 11.22 -22.55
C LEU A 138 -14.79 12.66 -22.03
N ALA A 139 -13.54 13.13 -22.12
CA ALA A 139 -13.12 14.47 -21.75
C ALA A 139 -13.49 14.84 -20.31
N ALA A 140 -13.21 13.94 -19.36
CA ALA A 140 -13.41 14.19 -17.94
C ALA A 140 -12.73 15.53 -17.55
N PRO A 141 -13.44 16.46 -16.88
CA PRO A 141 -12.89 17.76 -16.53
C PRO A 141 -11.89 17.69 -15.37
N ASP A 142 -11.79 16.55 -14.69
CA ASP A 142 -10.89 16.35 -13.56
C ASP A 142 -9.43 16.33 -14.03
N ALA A 143 -8.74 17.45 -13.82
CA ALA A 143 -7.34 17.64 -14.20
C ALA A 143 -6.41 16.56 -13.63
N ALA A 144 -6.82 15.93 -12.53
CA ALA A 144 -6.01 14.95 -11.87
C ALA A 144 -6.17 13.55 -12.48
N VAL A 145 -7.36 13.22 -12.98
CA VAL A 145 -7.56 12.03 -13.81
C VAL A 145 -6.84 12.18 -15.16
N GLN A 146 -6.87 13.38 -15.73
CA GLN A 146 -6.05 13.70 -16.92
C GLN A 146 -4.56 13.51 -16.65
N ARG A 147 -4.06 13.90 -15.47
CA ARG A 147 -2.66 13.66 -15.06
C ARG A 147 -2.35 12.17 -14.91
N LEU A 148 -3.22 11.39 -14.27
CA LEU A 148 -3.06 9.94 -14.15
C LEU A 148 -2.92 9.30 -15.53
N TRP A 149 -3.82 9.63 -16.46
CA TRP A 149 -3.75 9.12 -17.84
C TRP A 149 -2.49 9.58 -18.56
N ALA A 150 -2.11 10.86 -18.46
CA ALA A 150 -0.89 11.37 -19.07
C ALA A 150 0.36 10.61 -18.57
N ASN A 151 0.42 10.26 -17.28
CA ASN A 151 1.50 9.46 -16.70
C ASN A 151 1.59 8.05 -17.28
N THR A 152 0.46 7.42 -17.65
CA THR A 152 0.49 6.09 -18.30
C THR A 152 1.07 6.16 -19.72
N GLN A 153 0.90 7.28 -20.40
CA GLN A 153 1.45 7.53 -21.74
C GLN A 153 2.86 8.13 -21.72
N ALA A 154 3.32 8.62 -20.57
CA ALA A 154 4.58 9.33 -20.45
C ALA A 154 5.77 8.39 -20.77
N PRO A 155 6.77 8.88 -21.54
CA PRO A 155 7.98 8.13 -21.79
C PRO A 155 8.78 7.95 -20.49
N SER A 156 9.40 6.78 -20.33
CA SER A 156 10.28 6.52 -19.18
C SER A 156 11.56 7.36 -19.27
N PRO A 157 11.99 8.01 -18.18
CA PRO A 157 13.30 8.64 -18.07
C PRO A 157 14.47 7.65 -18.30
N PRO A 158 15.69 8.14 -18.57
CA PRO A 158 16.87 7.29 -18.72
C PRO A 158 17.08 6.35 -17.53
N GLY A 159 17.34 5.08 -17.82
CA GLY A 159 17.57 4.03 -16.81
C GLY A 159 16.30 3.43 -16.21
N VAL A 160 15.14 4.07 -16.35
CA VAL A 160 13.86 3.49 -15.92
C VAL A 160 13.46 2.38 -16.89
N VAL A 161 13.24 1.18 -16.34
CA VAL A 161 12.80 -0.01 -17.07
C VAL A 161 11.28 -0.09 -17.00
N VAL A 162 10.64 -0.42 -18.12
CA VAL A 162 9.21 -0.79 -18.18
C VAL A 162 9.10 -2.29 -18.01
N ASP A 163 8.35 -2.73 -16.99
CA ASP A 163 8.13 -4.13 -16.68
C ASP A 163 6.98 -4.71 -17.52
N SER A 164 7.24 -5.82 -18.21
CA SER A 164 6.24 -6.52 -19.02
C SER A 164 6.41 -8.05 -18.89
N PRO A 165 5.52 -8.75 -18.16
CA PRO A 165 4.40 -8.20 -17.40
C PRO A 165 4.86 -7.35 -16.20
N PRO A 166 4.01 -6.45 -15.68
CA PRO A 166 4.32 -5.67 -14.48
C PRO A 166 4.64 -6.57 -13.27
N HIS A 167 5.55 -6.13 -12.41
CA HIS A 167 5.88 -6.83 -11.15
C HIS A 167 4.69 -6.74 -10.17
N PHE A 168 4.36 -7.85 -9.52
CA PHE A 168 3.08 -8.07 -8.80
C PHE A 168 1.82 -7.75 -9.62
N ASN A 169 1.93 -7.80 -10.96
CA ASN A 169 0.97 -7.26 -11.91
C ASN A 169 0.69 -5.75 -11.76
N PHE A 170 1.29 -5.05 -10.79
CA PHE A 170 0.99 -3.66 -10.43
C PHE A 170 2.11 -2.68 -10.83
N TYR A 171 3.36 -2.99 -10.47
CA TYR A 171 4.51 -2.14 -10.73
C TYR A 171 4.94 -2.26 -12.19
N ALA A 172 4.55 -1.27 -12.99
CA ALA A 172 4.81 -1.23 -14.43
C ALA A 172 6.19 -0.64 -14.77
N ARG A 173 6.85 0.02 -13.81
CA ARG A 173 8.16 0.63 -14.00
C ARG A 173 9.04 0.41 -12.77
N HIS A 174 10.33 0.25 -13.00
CA HIS A 174 11.33 0.31 -11.94
C HIS A 174 12.62 0.98 -12.37
N LEU A 175 13.40 1.44 -11.38
CA LEU A 175 14.76 1.93 -11.53
C LEU A 175 15.64 1.28 -10.46
N ASP A 176 16.77 0.68 -10.87
CA ASP A 176 17.73 0.13 -9.92
C ASP A 176 18.62 1.23 -9.32
N CYS A 177 18.57 1.38 -8.00
CA CYS A 177 19.31 2.36 -7.21
C CYS A 177 20.46 1.68 -6.46
N ASP A 178 21.36 1.07 -7.24
CA ASP A 178 22.55 0.36 -6.77
C ASP A 178 22.21 -0.91 -5.98
N GLY A 179 21.24 -1.69 -6.48
CA GLY A 179 20.75 -2.93 -5.90
C GLY A 179 19.44 -2.79 -5.10
N ILE A 180 18.95 -1.57 -4.90
CA ILE A 180 17.67 -1.27 -4.25
C ILE A 180 16.70 -0.78 -5.33
N PRO A 181 15.73 -1.60 -5.77
CA PRO A 181 14.72 -1.19 -6.74
C PRO A 181 13.83 -0.06 -6.20
N VAL A 182 13.64 0.99 -7.01
CA VAL A 182 12.53 1.93 -6.87
C VAL A 182 11.45 1.51 -7.86
N ARG A 183 10.23 1.24 -7.39
CA ARG A 183 9.11 0.76 -8.23
C ARG A 183 7.93 1.70 -8.22
N ALA A 184 7.20 1.73 -9.33
CA ALA A 184 5.98 2.54 -9.45
C ALA A 184 4.95 1.91 -10.40
N ALA A 185 3.67 2.17 -10.14
CA ALA A 185 2.60 1.85 -11.07
C ALA A 185 2.64 2.75 -12.33
N ALA A 186 1.94 2.35 -13.39
CA ALA A 186 1.92 3.11 -14.65
C ALA A 186 1.38 4.55 -14.49
N VAL A 187 0.51 4.77 -13.50
CA VAL A 187 -0.16 6.06 -13.24
C VAL A 187 0.69 7.04 -12.44
N VAL A 188 1.84 6.60 -11.91
CA VAL A 188 2.80 7.46 -11.23
C VAL A 188 3.62 8.22 -12.25
N ASP A 189 3.89 9.49 -11.97
CA ASP A 189 4.76 10.35 -12.76
C ASP A 189 6.15 9.72 -12.84
N PRO A 190 6.63 9.35 -14.04
CA PRO A 190 7.85 8.57 -14.15
C PRO A 190 9.09 9.37 -13.74
N ALA A 191 9.02 10.69 -13.59
CA ALA A 191 10.09 11.50 -13.01
C ALA A 191 10.31 11.23 -11.50
N ALA A 192 9.33 10.66 -10.80
CA ALA A 192 9.45 10.33 -9.38
C ALA A 192 10.53 9.25 -9.14
N LEU A 193 10.70 8.28 -10.06
CA LEU A 193 11.69 7.21 -9.91
C LEU A 193 13.13 7.73 -9.76
N PRO A 194 13.68 8.54 -10.71
CA PRO A 194 15.02 9.08 -10.55
C PRO A 194 15.15 10.05 -9.37
N ALA A 195 14.10 10.78 -9.00
CA ALA A 195 14.11 11.67 -7.83
C ALA A 195 14.26 10.87 -6.52
N THR A 196 13.44 9.84 -6.32
CA THR A 196 13.56 8.90 -5.19
C THR A 196 14.92 8.21 -5.17
N CYS A 197 15.41 7.79 -6.35
CA CYS A 197 16.72 7.15 -6.48
C CYS A 197 17.88 8.08 -6.05
N ALA A 198 17.76 9.38 -6.29
CA ALA A 198 18.73 10.37 -5.84
C ALA A 198 18.77 10.47 -4.30
N HIS A 199 17.61 10.41 -3.63
CA HIS A 199 17.56 10.34 -2.16
C HIS A 199 18.24 9.08 -1.63
N ILE A 200 17.91 7.90 -2.18
CA ILE A 200 18.54 6.62 -1.78
C ILE A 200 20.06 6.69 -1.92
N ARG A 201 20.55 7.11 -3.09
CA ARG A 201 21.99 7.22 -3.35
C ARG A 201 22.68 8.23 -2.43
N THR A 202 22.02 9.34 -2.13
CA THR A 202 22.55 10.36 -1.21
C THR A 202 22.64 9.82 0.21
N MET A 203 21.58 9.18 0.70
CA MET A 203 21.54 8.62 2.05
C MET A 203 22.55 7.48 2.25
N LEU A 204 22.78 6.67 1.21
CA LEU A 204 23.66 5.50 1.30
C LEU A 204 25.10 5.76 0.83
N ALA A 205 25.44 6.97 0.39
CA ALA A 205 26.70 7.29 -0.31
C ALA A 205 27.96 6.82 0.41
N HIS A 206 27.98 6.88 1.74
CA HIS A 206 29.15 6.52 2.57
C HIS A 206 28.91 5.31 3.46
N ILE A 207 27.81 4.57 3.27
CA ILE A 207 27.43 3.43 4.10
C ILE A 207 27.22 2.13 3.30
N PRO A 208 28.27 1.62 2.62
CA PRO A 208 28.15 0.45 1.75
C PRO A 208 27.72 -0.83 2.46
N ASN A 209 28.03 -1.03 3.76
CA ASN A 209 27.58 -2.21 4.49
C ASN A 209 26.08 -2.14 4.79
N VAL A 210 25.55 -0.95 5.05
CA VAL A 210 24.11 -0.72 5.20
C VAL A 210 23.43 -1.10 3.90
N ARG A 211 23.87 -0.54 2.77
CA ARG A 211 23.35 -0.92 1.44
C ARG A 211 23.42 -2.42 1.20
N ALA A 212 24.55 -3.06 1.49
CA ALA A 212 24.70 -4.51 1.31
C ALA A 212 23.69 -5.32 2.14
N ASN A 213 23.41 -4.91 3.38
CA ASN A 213 22.42 -5.54 4.25
C ASN A 213 20.99 -5.36 3.71
N MET A 214 20.65 -4.17 3.21
CA MET A 214 19.35 -3.86 2.62
C MET A 214 19.13 -4.69 1.34
N VAL A 215 20.13 -4.73 0.45
CA VAL A 215 20.12 -5.55 -0.78
C VAL A 215 19.98 -7.04 -0.45
N ALA A 216 20.71 -7.54 0.55
CA ALA A 216 20.65 -8.95 0.93
C ALA A 216 19.28 -9.36 1.50
N ARG A 217 18.58 -8.43 2.16
CA ARG A 217 17.20 -8.63 2.61
C ARG A 217 16.19 -8.46 1.48
N GLY A 218 16.56 -7.73 0.43
CA GLY A 218 15.70 -7.41 -0.71
C GLY A 218 14.77 -6.25 -0.42
N ALA A 219 15.33 -5.20 0.20
CA ALA A 219 14.67 -3.92 0.41
C ALA A 219 14.36 -3.24 -0.93
N GLU A 220 13.19 -2.61 -1.02
CA GLU A 220 12.69 -1.90 -2.18
C GLU A 220 11.97 -0.62 -1.73
N MET A 221 11.91 0.38 -2.62
CA MET A 221 11.19 1.63 -2.37
C MET A 221 10.05 1.77 -3.38
N HIS A 222 8.81 1.89 -2.90
CA HIS A 222 7.62 1.90 -3.72
C HIS A 222 6.99 3.30 -3.75
N ILE A 223 6.80 3.85 -4.95
CA ILE A 223 6.21 5.18 -5.10
C ILE A 223 4.70 5.05 -5.18
N THR A 224 4.00 5.82 -4.34
CA THR A 224 2.54 5.93 -4.37
C THR A 224 2.12 7.14 -5.20
N GLY A 225 1.23 6.93 -6.16
CA GLY A 225 0.66 7.99 -6.98
C GLY A 225 -0.33 8.85 -6.18
N SER A 226 -0.64 10.06 -6.66
CA SER A 226 -1.53 11.02 -5.96
C SER A 226 -2.94 10.50 -5.64
N TYR A 227 -3.36 9.41 -6.28
CA TYR A 227 -4.68 8.77 -6.12
C TYR A 227 -4.62 7.36 -5.54
N GLN A 228 -3.42 6.89 -5.24
CA GLN A 228 -3.19 5.61 -4.63
C GLN A 228 -3.11 5.79 -3.12
N ILE A 229 -3.67 4.85 -2.40
CA ILE A 229 -3.51 4.70 -0.95
C ILE A 229 -2.67 3.46 -0.66
N ILE A 230 -2.22 3.30 0.59
CA ILE A 230 -1.28 2.23 0.95
C ILE A 230 -1.81 0.85 0.56
N SER A 231 -3.08 0.56 0.83
CA SER A 231 -3.65 -0.74 0.49
C SER A 231 -3.95 -0.94 -1.02
N ASP A 232 -3.68 0.04 -1.88
CA ASP A 232 -3.65 -0.22 -3.33
C ASP A 232 -2.39 -0.99 -3.74
N LEU A 233 -1.32 -0.89 -2.94
CA LEU A 233 -0.06 -1.58 -3.16
C LEU A 233 -0.25 -3.07 -2.87
N PRO A 234 0.25 -3.98 -3.73
CA PRO A 234 -0.03 -5.41 -3.62
C PRO A 234 0.30 -6.02 -2.25
N GLU A 235 1.44 -5.64 -1.67
CA GLU A 235 1.93 -6.15 -0.40
C GLU A 235 1.06 -5.75 0.81
N TYR A 236 0.28 -4.68 0.70
CA TYR A 236 -0.58 -4.15 1.76
C TYR A 236 -2.07 -4.32 1.46
N ARG A 237 -2.42 -4.90 0.30
CA ARG A 237 -3.81 -4.98 -0.18
C ARG A 237 -4.74 -5.70 0.76
N ASP A 238 -4.25 -6.79 1.32
CA ASP A 238 -5.03 -7.57 2.26
C ASP A 238 -5.27 -6.75 3.55
N GLU A 239 -4.44 -5.76 3.90
CA GLU A 239 -4.54 -4.91 5.09
C GLU A 239 -5.59 -3.78 5.00
N ARG A 240 -6.33 -3.71 3.89
CA ARG A 240 -7.47 -2.79 3.74
C ARG A 240 -8.60 -3.09 4.74
N GLY A 241 -9.13 -2.04 5.35
CA GLY A 241 -10.25 -2.12 6.27
C GLY A 241 -9.84 -2.61 7.65
N GLU A 242 -10.83 -2.73 8.54
CA GLU A 242 -10.57 -3.08 9.94
C GLU A 242 -10.04 -4.51 10.08
N ARG A 243 -8.76 -4.66 10.41
CA ARG A 243 -8.20 -5.93 10.90
C ARG A 243 -8.25 -5.99 12.43
N LYS A 244 -8.11 -7.17 13.00
CA LYS A 244 -7.87 -7.36 14.43
C LYS A 244 -6.64 -8.23 14.57
N PHE A 245 -5.50 -7.64 14.90
CA PHE A 245 -4.33 -8.39 15.29
C PHE A 245 -4.32 -8.56 16.81
N THR A 246 -3.92 -9.74 17.27
CA THR A 246 -3.59 -9.97 18.68
C THR A 246 -2.29 -10.77 18.72
N HIS A 247 -1.16 -10.10 18.99
CA HIS A 247 0.10 -10.80 19.25
C HIS A 247 0.08 -11.34 20.69
N PRO A 248 0.47 -12.60 20.95
CA PRO A 248 0.64 -13.09 22.32
C PRO A 248 1.97 -12.58 22.88
N GLY A 249 1.94 -11.61 23.80
CA GLY A 249 3.15 -11.08 24.45
C GLY A 249 3.05 -9.61 24.81
N GLU A 250 2.29 -8.84 24.03
CA GLU A 250 1.76 -7.55 24.43
C GLU A 250 0.50 -7.75 25.25
N GLN A 251 0.13 -6.76 26.08
CA GLN A 251 -1.05 -6.84 26.93
C GLN A 251 -2.28 -7.29 26.11
N ALA A 252 -2.80 -8.48 26.43
CA ALA A 252 -4.05 -8.97 25.88
C ALA A 252 -5.15 -7.90 26.06
N GLY A 253 -5.53 -7.20 24.99
CA GLY A 253 -6.57 -6.18 25.10
C GLY A 253 -6.68 -5.12 24.01
N VAL A 254 -5.67 -4.89 23.16
CA VAL A 254 -5.84 -3.92 22.05
C VAL A 254 -6.08 -4.69 20.76
N ALA A 255 -7.36 -4.95 20.47
CA ALA A 255 -7.76 -5.25 19.11
C ALA A 255 -7.56 -3.98 18.29
N GLU A 256 -6.43 -3.85 17.60
CA GLU A 256 -6.21 -2.72 16.71
C GLU A 256 -7.06 -2.92 15.46
N LYS A 257 -8.29 -2.40 15.50
CA LYS A 257 -9.05 -1.99 14.30
C LYS A 257 -8.23 -0.88 13.63
N VAL A 258 -7.20 -1.24 12.89
CA VAL A 258 -6.44 -0.25 12.11
C VAL A 258 -6.56 -0.62 10.66
N ASP A 259 -7.44 0.11 10.00
CA ASP A 259 -7.42 0.23 8.55
C ASP A 259 -6.14 0.96 8.16
N ILE A 260 -5.26 0.28 7.43
CA ILE A 260 -3.93 0.80 7.05
C ILE A 260 -4.04 2.15 6.33
N ASP A 261 -5.10 2.34 5.56
CA ASP A 261 -5.36 3.58 4.80
C ASP A 261 -5.79 4.75 5.69
N SER A 262 -6.28 4.46 6.90
CA SER A 262 -6.63 5.47 7.90
C SER A 262 -5.44 5.86 8.78
N TYR A 263 -4.41 5.01 8.83
CA TYR A 263 -3.27 5.16 9.72
C TYR A 263 -2.03 5.74 9.03
N ALA A 264 -1.76 5.36 7.78
CA ALA A 264 -0.52 5.67 7.10
C ALA A 264 -0.75 6.31 5.72
N ALA A 265 -0.09 7.45 5.47
CA ALA A 265 0.04 8.02 4.14
C ALA A 265 1.34 7.56 3.42
N ALA A 266 2.31 7.10 4.20
CA ALA A 266 3.56 6.49 3.80
C ALA A 266 4.00 5.52 4.91
N LEU A 267 4.91 4.61 4.61
CA LEU A 267 5.35 3.53 5.50
C LEU A 267 6.83 3.27 5.34
N GLY A 268 7.50 3.00 6.45
CA GLY A 268 8.86 2.47 6.50
C GLY A 268 8.87 0.94 6.52
N GLY A 269 10.00 0.35 6.13
CA GLY A 269 10.25 -1.09 6.24
C GLY A 269 10.94 -1.63 5.00
N ILE A 270 10.96 -2.96 4.86
CA ILE A 270 11.59 -3.59 3.68
C ILE A 270 10.96 -3.14 2.35
N TYR A 271 9.71 -2.74 2.38
CA TYR A 271 9.00 -2.07 1.28
C TYR A 271 8.62 -0.66 1.73
N SER A 272 9.60 0.23 1.86
CA SER A 272 9.31 1.63 2.17
C SER A 272 8.50 2.26 1.06
N THR A 273 7.60 3.16 1.42
CA THR A 273 6.72 3.86 0.48
C THR A 273 6.95 5.35 0.47
N CYS A 274 6.76 5.98 -0.68
CA CYS A 274 7.02 7.40 -0.87
C CYS A 274 5.98 8.01 -1.82
N PRO A 275 5.23 9.05 -1.39
CA PRO A 275 4.31 9.73 -2.27
C PRO A 275 5.03 10.47 -3.40
N GLU A 276 4.58 10.28 -4.64
CA GLU A 276 5.10 11.03 -5.80
C GLU A 276 4.95 12.55 -5.59
N SER A 277 3.89 12.96 -4.89
CA SER A 277 3.58 14.36 -4.63
C SER A 277 4.64 15.00 -3.74
N ASN A 278 5.18 14.26 -2.78
CA ASN A 278 6.23 14.74 -1.89
C ASN A 278 7.58 14.78 -2.62
N VAL A 279 8.00 13.68 -3.27
CA VAL A 279 9.33 13.62 -3.91
C VAL A 279 9.48 14.54 -5.11
N LEU A 280 8.37 14.90 -5.77
CA LEU A 280 8.35 15.87 -6.86
C LEU A 280 7.93 17.28 -6.41
N HIS A 281 7.62 17.47 -5.12
CA HIS A 281 7.09 18.71 -4.55
C HIS A 281 5.92 19.29 -5.35
N LEU A 282 4.95 18.45 -5.70
CA LEU A 282 3.78 18.86 -6.46
C LEU A 282 2.91 19.83 -5.65
N PRO A 283 2.20 20.77 -6.31
CA PRO A 283 1.25 21.63 -5.63
C PRO A 283 0.20 20.82 -4.85
N GLY A 284 -0.01 21.15 -3.57
CA GLY A 284 -1.01 20.49 -2.74
C GLY A 284 -0.58 19.14 -2.17
N ASP A 285 0.73 18.88 -2.05
CA ASP A 285 1.27 17.65 -1.44
C ASP A 285 0.80 17.40 0.00
N GLY A 286 0.33 18.42 0.72
CA GLY A 286 -0.18 18.34 2.09
C GLY A 286 0.91 18.29 3.17
N PHE A 287 2.19 18.14 2.78
CA PHE A 287 3.33 18.03 3.69
C PHE A 287 4.10 19.35 3.83
N GLY A 288 4.06 20.21 2.79
CA GLY A 288 4.71 21.51 2.78
C GLY A 288 6.17 21.47 2.29
N PRO A 289 6.75 22.64 1.94
CA PRO A 289 7.98 22.74 1.13
C PRO A 289 9.29 22.34 1.85
N LYS A 290 9.19 21.85 3.09
CA LYS A 290 10.34 21.49 3.94
C LYS A 290 10.23 20.09 4.54
N ALA A 291 9.22 19.33 4.14
CA ALA A 291 8.99 17.96 4.58
C ALA A 291 9.53 17.00 3.52
N GLU A 292 10.36 16.05 3.94
CA GLU A 292 10.94 15.01 3.09
C GLU A 292 10.45 13.66 3.60
N VAL A 293 9.20 13.32 3.28
CA VAL A 293 8.55 12.07 3.70
C VAL A 293 9.34 10.88 3.19
N CYS A 294 9.83 10.95 1.95
CA CYS A 294 10.58 9.84 1.35
C CYS A 294 11.93 9.60 2.05
N VAL A 295 12.58 10.65 2.56
CA VAL A 295 13.80 10.52 3.39
C VAL A 295 13.45 9.92 4.75
N HIS A 296 12.34 10.36 5.35
CA HIS A 296 11.84 9.82 6.62
C HIS A 296 11.56 8.31 6.52
N GLU A 297 10.74 7.88 5.56
CA GLU A 297 10.39 6.46 5.41
C GLU A 297 11.57 5.59 5.01
N PHE A 298 12.50 6.12 4.22
CA PHE A 298 13.72 5.37 3.89
C PHE A 298 14.69 5.28 5.07
N ALA A 299 14.68 6.26 5.99
CA ALA A 299 15.46 6.18 7.22
C ALA A 299 14.97 5.06 8.15
N HIS A 300 13.66 4.80 8.21
CA HIS A 300 13.10 3.63 8.89
C HIS A 300 13.65 2.32 8.31
N ASP A 301 13.69 2.18 6.98
CA ASP A 301 14.27 1.00 6.31
C ASP A 301 15.77 0.86 6.57
N VAL A 302 16.53 1.95 6.47
CA VAL A 302 17.96 1.98 6.84
C VAL A 302 18.17 1.45 8.27
N MET A 303 17.32 1.84 9.21
CA MET A 303 17.38 1.35 10.59
C MET A 303 16.96 -0.13 10.71
N GLY A 304 15.87 -0.52 10.06
CA GLY A 304 15.29 -1.85 10.17
C GLY A 304 16.11 -2.92 9.45
N THR A 305 16.41 -2.71 8.18
CA THR A 305 17.04 -3.71 7.31
C THR A 305 18.54 -3.49 7.11
N GLY A 306 19.02 -2.26 7.28
CA GLY A 306 20.41 -1.88 7.07
C GLY A 306 21.30 -1.98 8.31
N PHE A 307 20.82 -1.55 9.47
CA PHE A 307 21.60 -1.50 10.72
C PHE A 307 21.59 -2.81 11.50
N ASP A 308 22.69 -3.06 12.22
CA ASP A 308 22.77 -4.12 13.23
C ASP A 308 22.19 -3.68 14.58
N ALA A 309 21.91 -4.65 15.46
CA ALA A 309 21.35 -4.40 16.79
C ALA A 309 22.18 -3.40 17.63
N GLY A 310 23.50 -3.35 17.44
CA GLY A 310 24.37 -2.43 18.17
C GLY A 310 24.23 -0.97 17.71
N MET A 311 23.93 -0.73 16.43
CA MET A 311 23.59 0.58 15.90
C MET A 311 22.18 1.00 16.32
N ARG A 312 21.19 0.10 16.25
CA ARG A 312 19.83 0.37 16.76
C ARG A 312 19.83 0.73 18.25
N ALA A 313 20.60 0.01 19.07
CA ALA A 313 20.76 0.33 20.49
C ALA A 313 21.46 1.69 20.74
N GLN A 314 22.26 2.21 19.81
CA GLN A 314 22.82 3.56 19.93
C GLN A 314 21.77 4.64 19.67
N ILE A 315 20.88 4.42 18.70
CA ILE A 315 19.74 5.29 18.44
C ILE A 315 18.87 5.39 19.69
N GLU A 316 18.47 4.25 20.25
CA GLU A 316 17.64 4.19 21.46
C GLU A 316 18.28 4.94 22.65
N ARG A 317 19.61 4.83 22.83
CA ARG A 317 20.33 5.54 23.90
C ARG A 317 20.33 7.05 23.70
N VAL A 318 20.60 7.52 22.48
CA VAL A 318 20.60 8.95 22.17
C VAL A 318 19.19 9.51 22.28
N TYR A 319 18.19 8.80 21.75
CA TYR A 319 16.77 9.12 21.94
C TYR A 319 16.45 9.35 23.43
N LYS A 320 16.74 8.38 24.29
CA LYS A 320 16.52 8.49 25.75
C LYS A 320 17.27 9.67 26.38
N SER A 321 18.51 9.93 25.96
CA SER A 321 19.30 11.09 26.40
C SER A 321 18.64 12.41 26.01
N SER A 322 18.21 12.56 24.75
CA SER A 322 17.54 13.74 24.23
C SER A 322 16.21 14.01 24.95
N MET A 323 15.38 12.98 25.14
CA MET A 323 14.13 13.11 25.89
C MET A 323 14.37 13.49 27.36
N THR A 324 15.40 12.92 28.00
CA THR A 324 15.76 13.26 29.40
C THR A 324 16.18 14.73 29.55
N LYS A 325 16.80 15.30 28.52
CA LYS A 325 17.15 16.74 28.48
C LYS A 325 15.95 17.65 28.19
N GLY A 326 14.76 17.09 27.97
CA GLY A 326 13.56 17.83 27.61
C GLY A 326 13.54 18.36 26.17
N LEU A 327 14.42 17.84 25.31
CA LEU A 327 14.41 18.14 23.88
C LEU A 327 13.23 17.42 23.21
N TRP A 328 12.86 17.86 22.00
CA TRP A 328 11.84 17.25 21.14
C TRP A 328 10.43 17.19 21.75
N LYS A 329 10.17 17.91 22.84
CA LYS A 329 8.86 17.92 23.49
C LYS A 329 7.77 18.39 22.53
N GLY A 330 6.77 17.53 22.30
CA GLY A 330 5.68 17.78 21.35
C GLY A 330 6.06 17.54 19.89
N ALA A 331 7.30 17.15 19.58
CA ALA A 331 7.71 16.76 18.23
C ALA A 331 7.24 15.33 17.92
N TYR A 332 7.07 15.03 16.64
CA TYR A 332 6.83 13.66 16.20
C TYR A 332 7.99 12.72 16.56
N ALA A 333 9.23 13.25 16.54
CA ALA A 333 10.44 12.58 16.99
C ALA A 333 10.41 12.09 18.46
N ALA A 334 9.49 12.56 19.29
CA ALA A 334 9.35 12.14 20.69
C ALA A 334 8.38 10.95 20.87
N THR A 335 7.77 10.44 19.80
CA THR A 335 6.84 9.31 19.86
C THR A 335 7.56 8.03 20.29
N ASN A 336 8.66 7.69 19.62
CA ASN A 336 9.53 6.55 19.92
C ASN A 336 10.91 6.74 19.25
N GLU A 337 11.84 5.82 19.49
CA GLU A 337 13.20 5.86 18.94
C GLU A 337 13.28 5.67 17.42
N HIS A 338 12.28 5.05 16.80
CA HIS A 338 12.20 4.90 15.34
C HIS A 338 11.86 6.23 14.69
N GLU A 339 10.81 6.91 15.18
CA GLU A 339 10.45 8.25 14.70
C GLU A 339 11.54 9.27 14.98
N PHE A 340 12.19 9.15 16.14
CA PHE A 340 13.36 9.95 16.44
C PHE A 340 14.44 9.80 15.37
N TRP A 341 14.79 8.57 14.99
CA TRP A 341 15.79 8.31 13.96
C TRP A 341 15.39 8.88 12.59
N ALA A 342 14.14 8.67 12.18
CA ALA A 342 13.64 9.14 10.90
C ALA A 342 13.61 10.67 10.80
N GLU A 343 13.20 11.35 11.88
CA GLU A 343 13.18 12.81 11.98
C GLU A 343 14.58 13.44 11.99
N ILE A 344 15.53 12.89 12.76
CA ILE A 344 16.90 13.42 12.76
C ILE A 344 17.61 13.13 11.43
N SER A 345 17.28 12.03 10.76
CA SER A 345 17.78 11.72 9.41
C SER A 345 17.26 12.75 8.39
N THR A 346 15.96 13.05 8.46
CA THR A 346 15.32 14.10 7.66
C THR A 346 16.01 15.44 7.83
N ALA A 347 16.30 15.83 9.08
CA ALA A 347 17.03 17.05 9.37
C ALA A 347 18.49 17.01 8.85
N TYR A 348 19.18 15.87 9.00
CA TYR A 348 20.56 15.70 8.52
C TYR A 348 20.68 15.92 7.00
N PHE A 349 19.69 15.51 6.21
CA PHE A 349 19.67 15.68 4.75
C PHE A 349 19.04 17.00 4.27
N GLY A 350 18.78 17.96 5.17
CA GLY A 350 18.45 19.35 4.79
C GLY A 350 17.04 19.82 5.10
N ALA A 351 16.13 18.90 5.45
CA ALA A 351 14.73 19.23 5.75
C ALA A 351 14.51 19.67 7.19
N GLN A 352 13.29 20.09 7.55
CA GLN A 352 12.97 20.63 8.88
C GLN A 352 12.43 19.57 9.87
N GLY A 353 12.11 18.37 9.38
CA GLY A 353 11.36 17.38 10.17
C GLY A 353 9.97 17.91 10.58
N ASN A 354 9.16 17.07 11.24
CA ASN A 354 7.85 17.46 11.75
C ASN A 354 7.96 18.10 13.15
N VAL A 355 7.98 19.44 13.15
CA VAL A 355 8.06 20.28 14.35
C VAL A 355 6.77 21.08 14.61
N SER A 356 5.68 20.75 13.93
CA SER A 356 4.44 21.56 13.91
C SER A 356 3.76 21.70 15.28
N HIS A 357 3.97 20.74 16.18
CA HIS A 357 3.40 20.70 17.52
C HIS A 357 4.41 21.06 18.63
N MET A 358 5.62 21.50 18.28
CA MET A 358 6.63 21.89 19.25
C MET A 358 6.43 23.34 19.76
N GLU A 359 6.67 23.54 21.05
CA GLU A 359 6.94 24.88 21.59
C GLU A 359 8.39 25.29 21.25
N THR A 360 8.64 26.60 21.08
CA THR A 360 10.01 27.08 20.84
C THR A 360 10.92 26.86 22.06
N PRO A 361 12.21 26.54 21.87
CA PRO A 361 12.90 26.42 20.59
C PRO A 361 12.66 25.06 19.90
N HIS A 362 12.56 25.07 18.58
CA HIS A 362 12.60 23.89 17.71
C HIS A 362 13.82 23.99 16.78
N PRO A 363 14.33 22.88 16.21
CA PRO A 363 15.45 22.93 15.27
C PRO A 363 15.10 23.76 14.03
N ALA A 364 16.11 24.47 13.51
CA ALA A 364 16.05 25.04 12.17
C ALA A 364 16.21 23.92 11.13
N PRO A 365 15.76 24.12 9.87
CA PRO A 365 15.98 23.13 8.82
C PRO A 365 17.46 22.80 8.62
N GLY A 366 17.73 21.53 8.34
CA GLY A 366 19.05 21.07 7.94
C GLY A 366 20.01 20.69 9.08
N PRO A 367 21.19 20.16 8.71
CA PRO A 367 22.13 19.55 9.65
C PRO A 367 22.66 20.54 10.70
N GLU A 368 22.90 21.79 10.32
CA GLU A 368 23.36 22.82 11.27
C GLU A 368 22.27 23.20 12.28
N GLY A 369 21.00 23.19 11.86
CA GLY A 369 19.86 23.42 12.74
C GLY A 369 19.69 22.28 13.76
N LEU A 370 19.82 21.03 13.30
CA LEU A 370 19.85 19.86 14.18
C LEU A 370 21.03 19.94 15.16
N LYS A 371 22.24 20.25 14.68
CA LYS A 371 23.44 20.36 15.51
C LYS A 371 23.36 21.43 16.58
N ALA A 372 22.75 22.57 16.27
CA ALA A 372 22.55 23.65 17.23
C ALA A 372 21.52 23.29 18.31
N TYR A 373 20.49 22.51 17.95
CA TYR A 373 19.40 22.12 18.84
C TYR A 373 19.74 20.90 19.70
N ASP A 374 20.18 19.82 19.06
CA ASP A 374 20.55 18.54 19.66
C ASP A 374 21.90 18.04 19.08
N PRO A 375 23.03 18.51 19.65
CA PRO A 375 24.36 18.13 19.17
C PRO A 375 24.64 16.62 19.26
N GLU A 376 23.99 15.90 20.19
CA GLU A 376 24.18 14.45 20.36
C GLU A 376 23.44 13.68 19.25
N ALA A 377 22.22 14.09 18.94
CA ALA A 377 21.47 13.55 17.79
C ALA A 377 22.19 13.81 16.46
N TYR A 378 22.69 15.04 16.25
CA TYR A 378 23.51 15.35 15.08
C TYR A 378 24.74 14.45 15.00
N ALA A 379 25.50 14.31 16.09
CA ALA A 379 26.71 13.50 16.11
C ALA A 379 26.42 12.01 15.84
N LEU A 380 25.26 11.49 16.28
CA LEU A 380 24.81 10.15 15.96
C LEU A 380 24.55 9.99 14.45
N ALA A 381 23.73 10.86 13.87
CA ALA A 381 23.39 10.83 12.44
C ALA A 381 24.65 10.99 11.58
N ASP A 382 25.50 11.97 11.91
CA ASP A 382 26.77 12.21 11.22
C ASP A 382 27.68 11.00 11.27
N ARG A 383 27.84 10.38 12.45
CA ARG A 383 28.68 9.19 12.61
C ARG A 383 28.20 8.03 11.73
N PHE A 384 26.89 7.89 11.53
CA PHE A 384 26.33 6.82 10.71
C PHE A 384 26.42 7.18 9.23
N TYR A 385 25.80 8.29 8.79
CA TYR A 385 25.71 8.67 7.39
C TYR A 385 27.04 9.09 6.75
N SER A 386 28.02 9.57 7.52
CA SER A 386 29.38 9.82 7.00
C SER A 386 30.24 8.54 6.89
N GLY A 387 29.73 7.40 7.35
CA GLY A 387 30.43 6.12 7.31
C GLY A 387 31.47 5.90 8.41
N GLN A 388 31.59 6.82 9.40
CA GLN A 388 32.48 6.65 10.56
C GLN A 388 32.13 5.39 11.38
N LYS A 389 30.87 4.93 11.33
CA LYS A 389 30.43 3.64 11.86
C LYS A 389 29.62 2.90 10.81
N GLN A 390 30.08 1.70 10.45
CA GLN A 390 29.34 0.74 9.64
C GLN A 390 28.74 -0.36 10.53
N PRO A 391 27.59 -0.94 10.13
CA PRO A 391 27.10 -2.16 10.74
C PRO A 391 27.98 -3.34 10.33
N LYS A 392 27.83 -4.44 11.08
CA LYS A 392 28.23 -5.77 10.60
C LYS A 392 27.40 -6.13 9.36
N VAL A 393 28.01 -6.87 8.44
CA VAL A 393 27.25 -7.54 7.38
C VAL A 393 26.38 -8.62 8.06
N ILE A 394 25.09 -8.59 7.78
CA ILE A 394 24.13 -9.49 8.43
C ILE A 394 23.92 -10.71 7.55
N HIS A 395 24.12 -11.89 8.13
CA HIS A 395 23.89 -13.17 7.49
C HIS A 395 22.67 -13.82 8.14
N MET A 396 21.55 -13.82 7.42
CA MET A 396 20.33 -14.48 7.89
C MET A 396 20.46 -15.99 7.77
N ARG A 397 19.99 -16.72 8.77
CA ARG A 397 19.98 -18.18 8.80
C ARG A 397 18.63 -18.72 8.37
N GLU A 398 18.64 -19.86 7.69
CA GLU A 398 17.39 -20.52 7.31
C GLU A 398 16.67 -21.05 8.56
N ALA A 399 15.37 -20.80 8.65
CA ALA A 399 14.54 -21.37 9.70
C ALA A 399 14.52 -22.89 9.61
N ARG A 400 14.48 -23.58 10.75
CA ARG A 400 14.48 -25.03 10.76
C ARG A 400 13.08 -25.56 10.51
N VAL A 401 12.92 -26.38 9.46
CA VAL A 401 11.68 -27.13 9.21
C VAL A 401 11.49 -28.19 10.30
N VAL A 402 10.30 -28.23 10.90
CA VAL A 402 9.92 -29.14 11.99
C VAL A 402 8.61 -29.86 11.67
N LYS A 403 8.40 -31.05 12.25
CA LYS A 403 7.18 -31.85 12.02
C LYS A 403 6.00 -31.48 12.92
N THR A 404 6.31 -30.95 14.11
CA THR A 404 5.32 -30.64 15.15
C THR A 404 5.76 -29.40 15.90
N ALA A 405 4.82 -28.51 16.22
CA ALA A 405 5.08 -27.42 17.15
C ALA A 405 5.30 -28.03 18.55
N GLY A 406 6.37 -27.64 19.22
CA GLY A 406 6.64 -28.15 20.57
C GLY A 406 5.58 -27.64 21.55
N THR A 407 4.82 -28.52 22.19
CA THR A 407 3.93 -28.12 23.27
C THR A 407 4.77 -27.65 24.47
N GLY A 408 4.71 -26.37 24.81
CA GLY A 408 5.39 -25.82 25.98
C GLY A 408 6.84 -25.34 25.77
N VAL A 409 7.31 -25.20 24.53
CA VAL A 409 8.56 -24.47 24.26
C VAL A 409 8.28 -22.98 24.42
N TYR A 410 8.95 -22.34 25.38
CA TYR A 410 8.83 -20.91 25.60
C TYR A 410 9.61 -20.17 24.52
N PRO A 411 9.04 -19.15 23.85
CA PRO A 411 9.87 -18.17 23.19
C PRO A 411 10.87 -17.64 24.22
N THR A 412 12.16 -17.56 23.87
CA THR A 412 13.04 -16.80 24.76
C THR A 412 12.66 -15.33 24.68
N ALA A 413 13.12 -14.52 25.63
CA ALA A 413 12.95 -13.06 25.52
C ALA A 413 13.78 -12.44 24.39
N ASP A 414 14.52 -13.25 23.61
CA ASP A 414 15.38 -12.75 22.55
C ASP A 414 14.55 -12.47 21.30
N VAL A 415 14.43 -11.18 21.00
CA VAL A 415 13.81 -10.65 19.79
C VAL A 415 14.58 -11.14 18.57
N ALA A 416 13.85 -11.59 17.56
CA ALA A 416 14.37 -12.04 16.27
C ALA A 416 13.66 -11.32 15.12
N GLU A 417 14.39 -11.10 14.03
CA GLU A 417 13.84 -10.69 12.74
C GLU A 417 13.59 -11.94 11.90
N LEU A 418 12.38 -12.08 11.37
CA LEU A 418 11.99 -13.16 10.47
C LEU A 418 11.63 -12.62 9.08
N LEU A 419 12.43 -12.99 8.09
CA LEU A 419 12.21 -12.63 6.69
C LEU A 419 11.62 -13.80 5.91
N PHE A 420 10.38 -13.67 5.46
CA PHE A 420 9.80 -14.58 4.48
C PHE A 420 10.19 -14.15 3.07
N ILE A 421 10.60 -15.10 2.24
CA ILE A 421 10.99 -14.91 0.84
C ILE A 421 10.16 -15.86 0.00
N ASN A 422 9.24 -15.35 -0.81
CA ASN A 422 8.42 -16.16 -1.70
C ASN A 422 8.94 -16.06 -3.14
N ASN A 423 9.70 -17.03 -3.60
CA ASN A 423 10.22 -17.08 -4.97
C ASN A 423 9.27 -17.81 -5.95
N THR A 424 7.99 -17.98 -5.57
CA THR A 424 7.01 -18.72 -6.38
C THR A 424 5.97 -17.80 -7.00
N ALA A 425 5.29 -18.29 -8.05
CA ALA A 425 4.19 -17.57 -8.70
C ALA A 425 2.89 -17.55 -7.88
N GLY A 426 2.82 -18.25 -6.75
CA GLY A 426 1.63 -18.33 -5.92
C GLY A 426 1.80 -17.58 -4.60
N ARG A 427 0.71 -17.00 -4.09
CA ARG A 427 0.65 -16.44 -2.73
C ARG A 427 0.99 -17.50 -1.68
N ARG A 428 1.50 -17.07 -0.52
CA ARG A 428 1.76 -17.92 0.64
C ARG A 428 1.13 -17.30 1.88
N TYR A 429 0.29 -18.05 2.57
CA TYR A 429 -0.32 -17.61 3.81
C TYR A 429 0.60 -17.99 4.97
N ILE A 430 0.87 -17.03 5.85
CA ILE A 430 1.72 -17.23 7.02
C ILE A 430 0.88 -17.15 8.28
N TYR A 431 1.17 -18.06 9.20
CA TYR A 431 0.47 -18.17 10.47
C TYR A 431 1.47 -18.26 11.60
N PHE A 432 1.28 -17.46 12.65
CA PHE A 432 1.95 -17.68 13.91
C PHE A 432 1.30 -18.86 14.63
N VAL A 433 2.08 -19.85 15.08
CA VAL A 433 1.52 -21.00 15.82
C VAL A 433 1.65 -20.75 17.31
N ASP A 434 0.51 -20.57 17.97
CA ASP A 434 0.48 -20.23 19.38
C ASP A 434 0.86 -21.39 20.30
N ARG A 435 0.89 -21.10 21.61
CA ARG A 435 1.27 -22.06 22.66
C ARG A 435 0.37 -23.29 22.75
N THR A 436 -0.84 -23.22 22.20
CA THR A 436 -1.80 -24.34 22.14
C THR A 436 -1.67 -25.14 20.83
N GLY A 437 -0.75 -24.73 19.95
CA GLY A 437 -0.57 -25.29 18.62
C GLY A 437 -1.60 -24.80 17.61
N GLN A 438 -2.37 -23.75 17.92
CA GLN A 438 -3.36 -23.19 17.01
C GLN A 438 -2.71 -22.13 16.11
N PRO A 439 -2.92 -22.20 14.79
CA PRO A 439 -2.41 -21.20 13.86
C PRO A 439 -3.27 -19.93 13.92
N GLN A 440 -2.60 -18.79 14.09
CA GLN A 440 -3.16 -17.45 14.05
C GLN A 440 -2.76 -16.80 12.74
N ASP A 441 -3.74 -16.33 11.95
CA ASP A 441 -3.50 -15.71 10.64
C ASP A 441 -2.67 -14.42 10.81
N PHE A 442 -1.55 -14.36 10.08
CA PHE A 442 -0.64 -13.22 10.09
C PHE A 442 -0.53 -12.55 8.69
N GLY A 443 -1.31 -13.03 7.73
CA GLY A 443 -1.41 -12.49 6.38
C GLY A 443 -0.67 -13.31 5.33
N VAL A 444 -0.25 -12.60 4.28
CA VAL A 444 0.21 -13.20 3.02
C VAL A 444 1.59 -12.66 2.65
N VAL A 445 2.36 -13.51 1.98
CA VAL A 445 3.56 -13.14 1.22
C VAL A 445 3.21 -13.29 -0.26
N GLU A 446 3.23 -12.18 -1.00
CA GLU A 446 2.87 -12.12 -2.41
C GLU A 446 3.86 -12.92 -3.29
N PRO A 447 3.45 -13.32 -4.51
CA PRO A 447 4.35 -13.98 -5.45
C PRO A 447 5.60 -13.14 -5.75
N TYR A 448 6.79 -13.71 -5.65
CA TYR A 448 8.06 -13.00 -5.89
C TYR A 448 8.28 -11.80 -4.94
N SER A 449 7.73 -11.87 -3.72
CA SER A 449 7.82 -10.84 -2.69
C SER A 449 8.54 -11.32 -1.44
N ARG A 450 8.78 -10.36 -0.54
CA ARG A 450 9.29 -10.58 0.82
C ARG A 450 8.31 -10.02 1.84
N LYS A 451 8.38 -10.53 3.06
CA LYS A 451 7.71 -9.95 4.23
C LYS A 451 8.63 -10.10 5.43
N SER A 452 8.97 -8.98 6.07
CA SER A 452 9.76 -8.98 7.29
C SER A 452 8.85 -8.73 8.48
N LEU A 453 9.11 -9.40 9.59
CA LEU A 453 8.43 -9.15 10.85
C LEU A 453 9.36 -9.40 12.03
N GLN A 454 9.08 -8.70 13.12
CA GLN A 454 9.68 -8.98 14.40
C GLN A 454 8.94 -10.14 15.08
N CYS A 455 9.71 -11.07 15.65
CA CYS A 455 9.24 -12.26 16.34
C CYS A 455 10.19 -12.58 17.49
N TYR A 456 10.08 -13.78 18.07
CA TYR A 456 11.00 -14.25 19.10
C TYR A 456 11.67 -15.57 18.71
N THR A 457 12.89 -15.80 19.20
CA THR A 457 13.50 -17.12 19.02
C THR A 457 12.69 -18.21 19.74
N ASN A 458 12.67 -19.41 19.17
CA ASN A 458 11.81 -20.56 19.48
C ASN A 458 10.32 -20.40 19.13
N GLU A 459 9.92 -19.36 18.42
CA GLU A 459 8.58 -19.30 17.84
C GLU A 459 8.43 -20.22 16.63
N PHE A 460 7.20 -20.68 16.43
CA PHE A 460 6.81 -21.57 15.34
C PHE A 460 5.93 -20.83 14.35
N TRP A 461 6.24 -20.97 13.07
CA TRP A 461 5.52 -20.34 11.97
C TRP A 461 5.08 -21.40 10.98
N MET A 462 3.83 -21.32 10.55
CA MET A 462 3.25 -22.20 9.55
C MET A 462 3.08 -21.46 8.24
N ILE A 463 3.56 -22.03 7.15
CA ILE A 463 3.41 -21.52 5.79
C ILE A 463 2.46 -22.44 5.02
N ARG A 464 1.45 -21.87 4.38
CA ARG A 464 0.41 -22.62 3.66
C ARG A 464 0.22 -22.12 2.24
N THR A 465 0.04 -23.06 1.33
CA THR A 465 -0.38 -22.78 -0.05
C THR A 465 -1.90 -22.59 -0.12
N PRO A 466 -2.42 -21.55 -0.79
CA PRO A 466 -3.85 -21.32 -0.96
C PRO A 466 -4.59 -22.59 -1.42
N HIS A 467 -5.74 -22.88 -0.82
CA HIS A 467 -6.60 -24.04 -1.15
C HIS A 467 -5.94 -25.43 -0.98
N SER A 468 -4.71 -25.52 -0.48
CA SER A 468 -4.05 -26.78 -0.13
C SER A 468 -4.27 -27.15 1.34
N ARG A 469 -4.20 -28.45 1.65
CA ARG A 469 -4.09 -28.94 3.04
C ARG A 469 -2.65 -29.09 3.50
N GLU A 470 -1.70 -28.96 2.58
CA GLU A 470 -0.27 -29.03 2.87
C GLU A 470 0.20 -27.71 3.49
N PHE A 471 1.06 -27.85 4.48
CA PHE A 471 1.72 -26.74 5.16
C PHE A 471 3.14 -27.14 5.52
N GLU A 472 4.01 -26.14 5.59
CA GLU A 472 5.33 -26.27 6.20
C GLU A 472 5.29 -25.61 7.58
N LEU A 473 5.96 -26.22 8.55
CA LEU A 473 6.12 -25.66 9.88
C LEU A 473 7.60 -25.41 10.12
N VAL A 474 7.95 -24.20 10.50
CA VAL A 474 9.32 -23.77 10.76
C VAL A 474 9.47 -23.26 12.18
N MET A 475 10.69 -23.35 12.72
CA MET A 475 11.07 -22.81 14.03
C MET A 475 12.17 -21.77 13.86
N VAL A 476 12.01 -20.63 14.54
CA VAL A 476 13.01 -19.56 14.57
C VAL A 476 14.08 -19.91 15.59
N GLU A 477 15.35 -20.07 15.18
CA GLU A 477 16.44 -20.46 16.09
C GLU A 477 17.47 -19.36 16.33
N ASP A 478 17.45 -18.32 15.50
CA ASP A 478 18.43 -17.24 15.52
C ASP A 478 17.74 -15.86 15.42
N SER A 479 18.44 -14.82 15.90
CA SER A 479 17.91 -13.44 15.90
C SER A 479 17.74 -12.83 14.50
N GLU A 480 18.33 -13.44 13.48
CA GLU A 480 18.27 -13.01 12.08
C GLU A 480 17.95 -14.26 11.24
N THR A 481 16.66 -14.54 11.06
CA THR A 481 16.16 -15.77 10.47
C THR A 481 15.39 -15.48 9.18
N ARG A 482 15.51 -16.35 8.19
CA ARG A 482 14.73 -16.29 6.95
C ARG A 482 14.03 -17.61 6.65
N VAL A 483 12.96 -17.52 5.87
CA VAL A 483 12.21 -18.65 5.33
C VAL A 483 12.12 -18.46 3.82
N THR A 484 12.77 -19.34 3.07
CA THR A 484 12.79 -19.30 1.61
C THR A 484 11.81 -20.32 1.05
N ILE A 485 10.87 -19.83 0.24
CA ILE A 485 9.83 -20.63 -0.38
C ILE A 485 10.11 -20.65 -1.88
N ASP A 486 10.71 -21.74 -2.36
CA ASP A 486 11.08 -21.92 -3.76
C ASP A 486 10.07 -22.80 -4.51
N ASP A 487 10.03 -22.66 -5.84
CA ASP A 487 9.29 -23.57 -6.69
C ASP A 487 10.14 -24.83 -6.88
N PRO A 488 9.69 -26.03 -6.45
CA PRO A 488 10.46 -27.26 -6.61
C PRO A 488 10.79 -27.59 -8.07
N GLN A 489 10.18 -26.92 -9.06
CA GLN A 489 10.42 -27.10 -10.48
C GLN A 489 11.31 -26.03 -11.14
N LYS A 490 11.79 -25.02 -10.41
CA LYS A 490 12.73 -24.01 -10.93
C LYS A 490 13.93 -23.85 -9.99
N PRO A 491 15.12 -24.35 -10.38
CA PRO A 491 16.33 -24.30 -9.57
C PRO A 491 16.95 -22.91 -9.48
#